data_AF-A0A7C8F3R4-F1
#
_entry.id   AF-A0A7C8F3R4-F1
#
_cell.length_a   1.000
_cell.length_b   1.000
_cell.length_c   1.000
_cell.angle_alpha   90.00
_cell.angle_beta   90.00
_cell.angle_gamma   90.00
#
_symmetry.space_group_name_H-M   'P 1'
#
loop_
_entity.id
_entity.type
_entity.pdbx_description
1 polymer ?
#
loop_
_entity_poly.entity_id
_entity_poly.type
_entity_poly.pdbx_seq_one_letter_code
_entity_poly.pdbx_strand_id
1 'polypeptide(L)'
;MEFCDRETAKKLFERYRSKRDGIRTSPEMASICLICGSVHIVPKAGDARMLVCRDCGFAFYRYQCDLCGATVDGRDPHNPACRECGLRTCSCGACGCSAKIKGELR
;
A
#
# COMPACT_ATOMS: atom_id res chain seq x y z
N MET A 1 -8.21 -12.64 7.23
CA MET A 1 -8.37 -11.30 6.63
C MET A 1 -9.85 -11.17 6.35
N GLU A 2 -10.55 -10.30 7.09
CA GLU A 2 -11.99 -10.09 6.91
C GLU A 2 -12.23 -9.52 5.51
N PHE A 3 -13.09 -10.18 4.72
CA PHE A 3 -13.45 -9.70 3.41
C PHE A 3 -14.32 -8.45 3.58
N CYS A 4 -13.89 -7.33 3.01
CA CYS A 4 -14.71 -6.14 2.91
C CYS A 4 -16.02 -6.51 2.21
N ASP A 5 -17.16 -6.25 2.84
CA ASP A 5 -18.45 -6.50 2.22
C ASP A 5 -18.59 -5.66 0.94
N ARG A 6 -19.42 -6.14 0.01
CA ARG A 6 -19.54 -5.55 -1.33
C ARG A 6 -19.97 -4.08 -1.30
N GLU A 7 -20.80 -3.68 -0.34
CA GLU A 7 -21.29 -2.31 -0.24
C GLU A 7 -20.18 -1.37 0.24
N THR A 8 -19.46 -1.76 1.28
CA THR A 8 -18.29 -1.04 1.79
C THR A 8 -17.22 -0.94 0.71
N ALA A 9 -16.95 -2.03 -0.02
CA ALA A 9 -15.98 -2.02 -1.11
C ALA A 9 -16.33 -1.01 -2.21
N LYS A 10 -17.61 -0.92 -2.59
CA LYS A 10 -18.11 0.05 -3.56
C LYS A 10 -17.92 1.48 -3.08
N LYS A 11 -18.33 1.79 -1.84
CA LYS A 11 -18.18 3.14 -1.25
C LYS A 11 -16.72 3.57 -1.17
N LEU A 12 -15.85 2.66 -0.74
CA LEU A 12 -14.40 2.91 -0.65
C LEU A 12 -13.78 3.10 -2.04
N PHE A 13 -14.16 2.29 -3.03
CA PHE A 13 -13.71 2.48 -4.41
C PHE A 13 -14.12 3.85 -4.96
N GLU A 14 -15.39 4.23 -4.81
CA GLU A 14 -15.89 5.53 -5.27
C GLU A 14 -15.19 6.70 -4.60
N ARG A 15 -14.95 6.61 -3.28
CA ARG A 15 -14.23 7.62 -2.51
C ARG A 15 -12.78 7.80 -2.98
N TYR A 16 -12.05 6.69 -3.11
CA TYR A 16 -10.59 6.74 -3.29
C TYR A 16 -10.12 6.69 -4.75
N ARG A 17 -10.97 6.32 -5.72
CA ARG A 17 -10.58 6.28 -7.15
C ARG A 17 -10.16 7.64 -7.69
N SER A 18 -10.79 8.72 -7.24
CA SER A 18 -10.50 10.09 -7.66
C SER A 18 -9.56 10.82 -6.69
N LYS A 19 -9.63 10.51 -5.39
CA LYS A 19 -8.78 11.12 -4.35
C LYS A 19 -8.14 10.02 -3.49
N ARG A 20 -6.87 9.72 -3.76
CA ARG A 20 -6.13 8.62 -3.13
C ARG A 20 -5.52 8.94 -1.76
N ASP A 21 -5.70 10.17 -1.29
CA ASP A 21 -5.20 10.59 0.01
C ASP A 21 -5.87 9.82 1.16
N GLY A 22 -5.07 9.29 2.08
CA GLY A 22 -5.55 8.59 3.28
C GLY A 22 -5.82 7.09 3.11
N ILE A 23 -5.57 6.50 1.93
CA ILE A 23 -5.74 5.05 1.71
C ILE A 23 -4.97 4.23 2.76
N ARG A 24 -3.79 4.69 3.17
CA ARG A 24 -2.93 4.00 4.14
C ARG A 24 -3.58 3.82 5.51
N THR A 25 -4.58 4.63 5.87
CA THR A 25 -5.26 4.55 7.17
C THR A 25 -6.53 3.70 7.14
N SER A 26 -6.88 3.11 5.99
CA SER A 26 -8.04 2.23 5.82
C SER A 26 -7.58 0.79 5.57
N PRO A 27 -7.64 -0.11 6.57
CA PRO A 27 -7.25 -1.51 6.42
C PRO A 27 -7.96 -2.25 5.27
N GLU A 28 -9.23 -1.96 5.05
CA GLU A 28 -10.12 -2.56 4.04
C GLU A 28 -9.62 -2.32 2.62
N MET A 29 -8.87 -1.23 2.40
CA MET A 29 -8.29 -0.93 1.09
C MET A 29 -7.30 -1.99 0.60
N ALA A 30 -6.82 -2.89 1.47
CA ALA A 30 -6.06 -4.08 1.06
C ALA A 30 -6.84 -4.97 0.09
N SER A 31 -8.16 -4.96 0.18
CA SER A 31 -9.05 -5.86 -0.54
C SER A 31 -9.68 -5.25 -1.78
N ILE A 32 -9.30 -4.03 -2.21
CA ILE A 32 -10.00 -3.31 -3.28
C ILE A 32 -9.01 -2.84 -4.36
N CYS A 33 -9.31 -3.14 -5.62
CA CYS A 33 -8.60 -2.60 -6.78
C CYS A 33 -9.14 -1.20 -7.13
N LEU A 34 -8.27 -0.18 -7.10
CA LEU A 34 -8.64 1.19 -7.49
C LEU A 34 -8.67 1.43 -9.02
N ILE A 35 -8.35 0.42 -9.82
CA ILE A 35 -8.44 0.50 -11.29
C ILE A 35 -9.79 0.00 -11.78
N CYS A 36 -10.25 -1.16 -11.30
CA CYS A 36 -11.48 -1.80 -11.79
C CYS A 36 -12.57 -2.02 -10.72
N GLY A 37 -12.31 -1.69 -9.45
CA GLY A 37 -13.27 -1.88 -8.36
C GLY A 37 -13.42 -3.32 -7.86
N SER A 38 -12.65 -4.26 -8.40
CA SER A 38 -12.66 -5.66 -7.97
C SER A 38 -12.18 -5.83 -6.53
N VAL A 39 -12.73 -6.83 -5.85
CA VAL A 39 -12.28 -7.27 -4.52
C VAL A 39 -11.37 -8.52 -4.55
N HIS A 40 -11.04 -9.02 -5.74
CA HIS A 40 -10.18 -10.20 -5.92
C HIS A 40 -8.71 -9.80 -5.87
N ILE A 41 -8.25 -9.38 -4.70
CA ILE A 41 -6.86 -9.01 -4.44
C ILE A 41 -6.12 -10.20 -3.83
N VAL A 42 -4.96 -10.53 -4.40
CA VAL A 42 -4.10 -11.62 -3.93
C VAL A 42 -2.66 -11.14 -3.75
N PRO A 43 -1.84 -11.77 -2.90
CA PRO A 43 -0.41 -11.49 -2.84
C PRO A 43 0.28 -11.76 -4.19
N LYS A 44 1.25 -10.93 -4.54
CA LYS A 44 2.08 -11.17 -5.74
C LYS A 44 3.10 -12.26 -5.44
N ALA A 45 3.20 -13.26 -6.31
CA ALA A 45 4.21 -14.31 -6.18
C ALA A 45 5.63 -13.71 -6.20
N GLY A 46 6.46 -14.11 -5.24
CA GLY A 46 7.85 -13.65 -5.11
C GLY A 46 8.03 -12.28 -4.45
N ASP A 47 6.96 -11.54 -4.11
CA ASP A 47 7.05 -10.27 -3.39
C ASP A 47 5.91 -10.11 -2.37
N ALA A 48 6.21 -10.40 -1.10
CA ALA A 48 5.25 -10.32 -0.01
C ALA A 48 4.79 -8.88 0.31
N ARG A 49 5.44 -7.85 -0.25
CA ARG A 49 5.08 -6.44 -0.06
C ARG A 49 4.08 -5.95 -1.12
N MET A 50 3.80 -6.77 -2.12
CA MET A 50 2.91 -6.40 -3.23
C MET A 50 1.64 -7.24 -3.24
N LEU A 51 0.55 -6.57 -3.57
CA LEU A 51 -0.74 -7.18 -3.89
C LEU A 51 -1.02 -6.99 -5.38
N VAL A 52 -1.80 -7.89 -5.96
CA VAL A 52 -2.24 -7.85 -7.36
C VAL A 52 -3.73 -8.12 -7.46
N CYS A 53 -4.41 -7.34 -8.31
CA CYS A 53 -5.79 -7.60 -8.68
C CYS A 53 -5.85 -8.75 -9.68
N ARG A 54 -6.58 -9.82 -9.35
CA ARG A 54 -6.73 -10.98 -10.24
C ARG A 54 -7.47 -10.64 -11.54
N ASP A 55 -8.43 -9.70 -11.47
CA ASP A 55 -9.31 -9.40 -12.59
C ASP A 55 -8.67 -8.49 -13.66
N CYS A 56 -7.80 -7.54 -13.27
CA CYS A 56 -7.17 -6.60 -14.22
C CYS A 56 -5.62 -6.60 -14.21
N GLY A 57 -4.99 -7.40 -13.35
CA GLY A 57 -3.53 -7.50 -13.24
C GLY A 57 -2.83 -6.31 -12.58
N PHE A 58 -3.56 -5.26 -12.16
CA PHE A 58 -2.96 -4.12 -11.49
C PHE A 58 -2.30 -4.53 -10.17
N ALA A 59 -1.00 -4.26 -10.05
CA ALA A 59 -0.20 -4.56 -8.87
C ALA A 59 0.15 -3.27 -8.10
N PHE A 60 0.19 -3.36 -6.78
CA PHE A 60 0.51 -2.23 -5.91
C PHE A 60 1.20 -2.68 -4.62
N TYR A 61 2.01 -1.79 -4.04
CA TYR A 61 2.64 -2.04 -2.74
C TYR A 61 1.62 -1.89 -1.61
N ARG A 62 1.59 -2.86 -0.71
CA ARG A 62 0.91 -2.74 0.59
C ARG A 62 1.57 -3.64 1.63
N TYR A 63 2.10 -3.05 2.70
CA TYR A 63 2.79 -3.76 3.77
C TYR A 63 2.82 -2.91 5.06
N GLN A 64 3.18 -3.52 6.19
CA GLN A 64 3.47 -2.78 7.43
C GLN A 64 4.93 -2.31 7.42
N CYS A 65 5.16 -1.08 7.85
CA CYS A 65 6.49 -0.54 8.00
C CYS A 65 7.25 -1.26 9.12
N ASP A 66 8.40 -1.84 8.79
CA ASP A 66 9.22 -2.60 9.75
C ASP A 66 9.72 -1.76 10.94
N LEU A 67 9.78 -0.42 10.82
CA LEU A 67 10.25 0.46 11.90
C LEU A 67 9.14 0.98 12.83
N CYS A 68 7.96 1.29 12.31
CA CYS A 68 6.90 1.94 13.11
C CYS A 68 5.56 1.21 13.10
N GLY A 69 5.45 0.10 12.36
CA GLY A 69 4.21 -0.68 12.25
C GLY A 69 3.09 0.01 11.47
N ALA A 70 3.30 1.22 10.94
CA ALA A 70 2.29 1.91 10.15
C ALA A 70 2.12 1.24 8.78
N THR A 71 0.87 1.23 8.28
CA THR A 71 0.57 0.71 6.95
C THR A 71 1.15 1.62 5.88
N VAL A 72 1.83 0.99 4.92
CA VAL A 72 2.36 1.62 3.73
C VAL A 72 1.51 1.15 2.56
N ASP A 73 0.94 2.08 1.78
CA ASP A 73 0.18 1.76 0.58
C ASP A 73 0.66 2.62 -0.58
N GLY A 74 1.23 1.97 -1.61
CA GLY A 74 1.83 2.69 -2.73
C GLY A 74 0.86 3.43 -3.64
N ARG A 75 -0.45 3.31 -3.39
CA ARG A 75 -1.48 4.10 -4.06
C ARG A 75 -1.72 5.43 -3.35
N ASP A 76 -1.36 5.54 -2.08
CA ASP A 76 -1.46 6.77 -1.28
C ASP A 76 -0.33 7.75 -1.66
N PRO A 77 -0.64 9.01 -2.00
CA PRO A 77 0.38 10.03 -2.32
C PRO A 77 1.41 10.28 -1.21
N HIS A 78 1.06 10.03 0.05
CA HIS A 78 1.96 10.18 1.20
C HIS A 78 2.90 8.98 1.40
N ASN A 79 2.80 7.94 0.56
CA ASN A 79 3.77 6.86 0.49
C ASN A 79 4.50 6.86 -0.86
N PRO A 80 5.30 7.90 -1.16
CA PRO A 80 5.99 8.02 -2.45
C PRO A 80 7.02 6.91 -2.63
N ALA A 81 7.41 6.66 -3.89
CA ALA A 81 8.51 5.74 -4.19
C ALA A 81 9.84 6.30 -3.66
N CYS A 82 10.63 5.47 -2.98
CA CYS A 82 12.02 5.73 -2.71
C CYS A 82 12.83 5.59 -4.01
N ARG A 83 13.65 6.60 -4.34
CA ARG A 83 14.46 6.62 -5.56
C ARG A 83 15.61 5.62 -5.56
N GLU A 84 16.00 5.13 -4.38
CA GLU A 84 17.12 4.20 -4.22
C GLU A 84 16.65 2.74 -4.27
N CYS A 85 15.69 2.35 -3.40
CA CYS A 85 15.24 0.96 -3.29
C CYS A 85 13.94 0.65 -4.04
N GLY A 86 13.25 1.64 -4.61
CA GLY A 86 11.98 1.45 -5.35
C GLY A 86 10.74 1.13 -4.48
N LEU A 87 10.93 0.76 -3.21
CA LEU A 87 9.85 0.59 -2.24
C LEU A 87 9.17 1.92 -1.89
N ARG A 88 8.13 1.87 -1.07
CA ARG A 88 7.41 3.05 -0.64
C ARG A 88 7.97 3.61 0.67
N THR A 89 8.13 4.91 0.74
CA THR A 89 8.52 5.62 1.95
C THR A 89 7.32 5.71 2.89
N CYS A 90 7.48 5.20 4.10
CA CYS A 90 6.49 5.30 5.17
C CYS A 90 6.36 6.76 5.65
N SER A 91 5.26 7.10 6.32
CA SER A 91 5.08 8.41 6.95
C SER A 91 6.13 8.72 8.02
N CYS A 92 6.79 7.71 8.61
CA CYS A 92 7.94 7.92 9.50
C CYS A 92 9.27 8.18 8.76
N GLY A 93 9.27 8.22 7.42
CA GLY A 93 10.45 8.39 6.59
C GLY A 93 11.19 7.08 6.26
N ALA A 94 10.82 5.96 6.87
CA ALA A 94 11.46 4.67 6.63
C ALA A 94 11.11 4.08 5.25
N CYS A 95 12.05 3.36 4.64
CA CYS A 95 11.82 2.52 3.47
C CYS A 95 12.74 1.29 3.55
N GLY A 96 12.91 0.55 2.46
CA GLY A 96 13.78 -0.63 2.41
C GLY A 96 15.28 -0.33 2.30
N CYS A 97 15.66 0.94 2.13
CA CYS A 97 17.04 1.32 2.39
C CYS A 97 17.28 1.08 3.87
N SER A 98 18.33 0.31 4.21
CA SER A 98 18.81 0.19 5.60
C SER A 98 18.70 1.56 6.21
N ALA A 99 17.92 1.72 7.29
CA ALA A 99 17.78 2.99 7.96
C ALA A 99 19.21 3.45 8.24
N LYS A 100 19.76 4.33 7.41
CA LYS A 100 21.02 4.96 7.73
C LYS A 100 20.63 5.80 8.91
N ILE A 101 20.89 5.25 10.10
CA ILE A 101 20.87 5.97 11.34
C ILE A 101 21.71 7.20 11.02
N LYS A 102 21.07 8.37 10.88
CA LYS A 102 21.79 9.63 10.80
C LYS A 102 22.42 9.79 12.18
N GLY A 103 23.60 9.22 12.38
CA GLY A 103 24.18 9.13 13.72
C GLY A 103 25.49 8.35 13.88
N GLU A 104 26.14 7.90 12.82
CA GLU A 104 27.54 7.46 12.89
C GLU A 104 28.38 8.21 11.86
N LEU A 105 28.55 9.52 12.08
CA LEU A 105 29.81 10.15 11.73
C LEU A 105 30.69 10.08 12.98
N ARG A 106 31.86 9.46 12.80
CA ARG A 106 33.01 9.52 13.70
C ARG A 106 33.41 10.96 14.02
#